data_AF-A0A662E704-F1
#
_entry.id   AF-A0A662E704-F1
#
_cell.length_a   1.000
_cell.length_b   1.000
_cell.length_c   1.000
_cell.angle_alpha   90.00
_cell.angle_beta   90.00
_cell.angle_gamma   90.00
#
_symmetry.space_group_name_H-M   'P 1'
#
loop_
_entity.id
_entity.type
_entity.pdbx_description
1 polymer ?
#
loop_
_entity_poly.entity_id
_entity_poly.type
_entity_poly.pdbx_seq_one_letter_code
_entity_poly.pdbx_strand_id
1 'polypeptide(L)'
;MSFWPTAEHWSVEIPLQTPHNRLDVLAETGFVKLSDAAFECPPSEYESLEYLDWKSGGDTNFAPIASADGELDCRGFWDKGKTDKDAIWTSNAAIAPSLRDYVDAVGANFGRVRIIKLEPQDREVAMRSLHRDDNNRFNPDNEGWVVRSWIELTDNPDSYMLLMDNDEDGLPDRSTEQRVPLTKGSRFVVDTQRLWHVVVHNGTAPRYALITSFESGPILDSWISRELPQPVPA
;
A
#
# COMPACT_ATOMS: atom_id res chain seq x y z
N MET A 1 25.83 10.87 9.29
CA MET A 1 25.19 11.16 8.00
C MET A 1 23.79 10.57 8.07
N SER A 2 22.75 11.29 7.64
CA SER A 2 21.42 10.70 7.50
C SER A 2 21.45 9.60 6.44
N PHE A 3 20.70 8.52 6.68
CA PHE A 3 20.64 7.39 5.74
C PHE A 3 20.13 7.85 4.37
N TRP A 4 20.69 7.25 3.31
CA TRP A 4 20.22 7.41 1.94
C TRP A 4 20.49 6.12 1.15
N PRO A 5 19.54 5.63 0.32
CA PRO A 5 19.81 4.49 -0.55
C PRO A 5 20.99 4.77 -1.49
N THR A 6 21.79 3.74 -1.75
CA THR A 6 22.87 3.75 -2.75
C THR A 6 22.47 2.89 -3.94
N ALA A 7 23.25 2.93 -5.03
CA ALA A 7 23.03 2.09 -6.20
C ALA A 7 23.03 0.57 -5.90
N GLU A 8 23.55 0.14 -4.74
CA GLU A 8 23.54 -1.25 -4.27
C GLU A 8 22.23 -1.63 -3.57
N HIS A 9 21.31 -0.69 -3.36
CA HIS A 9 20.02 -0.97 -2.73
C HIS A 9 19.18 -1.86 -3.64
N TRP A 10 18.70 -3.01 -3.13
CA TRP A 10 17.93 -4.00 -3.89
C TRP A 10 16.74 -3.42 -4.66
N SER A 11 16.10 -2.37 -4.13
CA SER A 11 14.99 -1.73 -4.82
C SER A 11 15.38 -1.15 -6.17
N VAL A 12 16.64 -0.78 -6.40
CA VAL A 12 17.14 -0.25 -7.69
C VAL A 12 16.99 -1.27 -8.83
N GLU A 13 17.11 -2.57 -8.53
CA GLU A 13 16.98 -3.64 -9.53
C GLU A 13 15.53 -3.87 -9.99
N ILE A 14 14.54 -3.29 -9.29
CA ILE A 14 13.13 -3.47 -9.63
C ILE A 14 12.81 -2.73 -10.94
N PRO A 15 12.18 -3.40 -11.93
CA PRO A 15 11.86 -2.77 -13.21
C PRO A 15 10.91 -1.58 -13.07
N LEU A 16 11.32 -0.42 -13.60
CA LEU A 16 10.46 0.75 -13.69
C LEU A 16 9.48 0.69 -14.86
N GLN A 17 9.90 0.08 -15.96
CA GLN A 17 9.14 0.02 -17.21
C GLN A 17 8.93 -1.44 -17.61
N THR A 18 7.67 -1.79 -17.81
CA THR A 18 7.20 -3.13 -18.18
C THR A 18 5.97 -2.98 -19.08
N PRO A 19 5.59 -4.00 -19.87
CA PRO A 19 4.46 -3.91 -20.78
C PRO A 19 3.07 -3.98 -20.11
N HIS A 20 3.00 -4.20 -18.80
CA HIS A 20 1.74 -4.30 -18.07
C HIS A 20 0.86 -3.07 -18.25
N ASN A 21 -0.45 -3.29 -18.32
CA ASN A 21 -1.42 -2.20 -18.40
C ASN A 21 -1.35 -1.31 -17.15
N ARG A 22 -1.34 0.02 -17.29
CA ARG A 22 -1.27 0.97 -16.17
C ARG A 22 -2.54 1.80 -16.05
N LEU A 23 -2.70 2.46 -14.92
CA LEU A 23 -3.78 3.43 -14.71
C LEU A 23 -3.28 4.82 -15.09
N ASP A 24 -3.94 5.47 -16.04
CA ASP A 24 -3.56 6.81 -16.51
C ASP A 24 -3.59 7.85 -15.38
N VAL A 25 -4.50 7.69 -14.42
CA VAL A 25 -4.62 8.57 -13.23
C VAL A 25 -3.35 8.59 -12.37
N LEU A 26 -2.47 7.58 -12.49
CA LEU A 26 -1.21 7.48 -11.76
C LEU A 26 0.00 7.93 -12.61
N ALA A 27 -0.19 8.30 -13.88
CA ALA A 27 0.91 8.57 -14.80
C ALA A 27 1.76 9.77 -14.37
N GLU A 28 1.14 10.85 -13.89
CA GLU A 28 1.84 12.07 -13.50
C GLU A 28 2.60 11.89 -12.18
N THR A 29 1.87 11.55 -11.10
CA THR A 29 2.38 11.59 -9.72
C THR A 29 2.69 10.22 -9.12
N GLY A 30 2.25 9.13 -9.76
CA GLY A 30 2.34 7.77 -9.19
C GLY A 30 1.37 7.51 -8.02
N PHE A 31 0.53 8.47 -7.62
CA PHE A 31 -0.51 8.26 -6.61
C PHE A 31 -1.75 9.12 -6.89
N VAL A 32 -2.91 8.67 -6.42
CA VAL A 32 -4.17 9.44 -6.46
C VAL A 32 -4.87 9.38 -5.11
N LYS A 33 -5.23 10.54 -4.58
CA LYS A 33 -6.08 10.64 -3.37
C LYS A 33 -7.54 10.38 -3.75
N LEU A 34 -8.23 9.61 -2.92
CA LEU A 34 -9.68 9.37 -3.04
C LEU A 34 -10.43 10.17 -1.98
N SER A 35 -11.76 10.21 -2.10
CA SER A 35 -12.64 10.66 -1.01
C SER A 35 -12.37 9.82 0.24
N ASP A 36 -12.53 10.40 1.43
CA ASP A 36 -12.38 9.63 2.66
C ASP A 36 -13.37 8.46 2.71
N ALA A 37 -13.04 7.43 3.48
CA ALA A 37 -13.87 6.24 3.63
C ALA A 37 -15.25 6.63 4.16
N ALA A 38 -16.30 6.24 3.43
CA ALA A 38 -17.69 6.51 3.82
C ALA A 38 -18.23 5.52 4.89
N PHE A 39 -17.35 4.64 5.39
CA PHE A 39 -17.67 3.66 6.42
C PHE A 39 -16.71 3.83 7.60
N GLU A 40 -17.16 3.39 8.77
CA GLU A 40 -16.30 3.28 9.94
C GLU A 40 -15.98 1.81 10.19
N CYS A 41 -14.69 1.49 10.29
CA CYS A 41 -14.23 0.17 10.72
C CYS A 41 -14.09 0.18 12.25
N PRO A 42 -14.84 -0.66 13.00
CA PRO A 42 -14.72 -0.69 14.44
C PRO A 42 -13.34 -1.27 14.85
N PRO A 43 -12.72 -0.78 15.93
CA PRO A 43 -11.40 -1.24 16.36
C PRO A 43 -11.25 -2.76 16.51
N SER A 44 -12.32 -3.46 16.90
CA SER A 44 -12.32 -4.92 16.98
C SER A 44 -12.00 -5.63 15.67
N GLU A 45 -12.26 -5.01 14.52
CA GLU A 45 -11.97 -5.59 13.19
C GLU A 45 -10.49 -5.48 12.78
N TYR A 46 -9.69 -4.66 13.45
CA TYR A 46 -8.25 -4.56 13.17
C TYR A 46 -7.37 -4.85 14.38
N GLU A 47 -7.78 -4.52 15.61
CA GLU A 47 -6.99 -4.79 16.83
C GLU A 47 -7.05 -6.25 17.27
N SER A 48 -8.15 -6.96 16.98
CA SER A 48 -8.35 -8.36 17.42
C SER A 48 -7.87 -9.41 16.43
N LEU A 49 -7.27 -8.98 15.31
CA LEU A 49 -6.74 -9.90 14.30
C LEU A 49 -5.51 -10.64 14.83
N GLU A 50 -5.22 -11.79 14.24
CA GLU A 50 -3.95 -12.47 14.47
C GLU A 50 -2.83 -11.74 13.71
N TYR A 51 -1.92 -11.12 14.47
CA TYR A 51 -0.75 -10.43 13.96
C TYR A 51 0.46 -11.35 13.94
N LEU A 52 1.16 -11.34 12.81
CA LEU A 52 2.46 -11.97 12.65
C LEU A 52 3.57 -10.98 12.99
N ASP A 53 4.62 -11.49 13.63
CA ASP A 53 5.84 -10.72 13.87
C ASP A 53 6.69 -10.67 12.60
N TRP A 54 6.29 -9.79 11.69
CA TRP A 54 6.94 -9.56 10.40
C TRP A 54 7.27 -8.09 10.24
N LYS A 55 8.57 -7.77 10.06
CA LYS A 55 9.06 -6.39 9.91
C LYS A 55 9.33 -6.12 8.43
N SER A 56 8.62 -5.17 7.83
CA SER A 56 8.89 -4.70 6.44
C SER A 56 9.32 -3.24 6.37
N GLY A 57 9.50 -2.59 7.52
CA GLY A 57 9.95 -1.22 7.69
C GLY A 57 9.58 -0.70 9.08
N GLY A 58 10.52 -0.09 9.81
CA GLY A 58 10.32 0.26 11.22
C GLY A 58 9.89 -0.93 12.10
N ASP A 59 9.27 -0.63 13.24
CA ASP A 59 8.65 -1.64 14.10
C ASP A 59 7.20 -1.88 13.64
N THR A 60 7.05 -2.75 12.64
CA THR A 60 5.78 -3.11 12.01
C THR A 60 5.29 -4.49 12.43
N ASN A 61 3.98 -4.67 12.46
CA ASN A 61 3.35 -5.99 12.54
C ASN A 61 2.24 -6.05 11.49
N PHE A 62 2.00 -7.24 10.96
CA PHE A 62 0.99 -7.42 9.92
C PHE A 62 -0.01 -8.49 10.31
N ALA A 63 -1.29 -8.21 10.08
CA ALA A 63 -2.35 -9.20 10.15
C ALA A 63 -2.89 -9.45 8.73
N PRO A 64 -2.61 -10.61 8.13
CA PRO A 64 -3.06 -10.92 6.78
C PRO A 64 -4.55 -11.26 6.77
N ILE A 65 -5.32 -10.52 5.98
CA ILE A 65 -6.76 -10.73 5.74
C ILE A 65 -6.94 -11.60 4.48
N ALA A 66 -6.09 -11.44 3.46
CA ALA A 66 -6.00 -12.34 2.31
C ALA A 66 -4.54 -12.67 1.98
N SER A 67 -4.30 -13.91 1.55
CA SER A 67 -2.97 -14.42 1.19
C SER A 67 -3.04 -15.34 -0.04
N ALA A 68 -1.89 -15.85 -0.48
CA ALA A 68 -1.77 -16.68 -1.69
C ALA A 68 -2.55 -18.01 -1.61
N ASP A 69 -2.80 -18.51 -0.42
CA ASP A 69 -3.40 -19.82 -0.15
C ASP A 69 -4.44 -19.79 0.99
N GLY A 70 -4.75 -18.62 1.53
CA GLY A 70 -5.73 -18.46 2.62
C GLY A 70 -5.15 -18.71 4.00
N GLU A 71 -3.86 -19.05 4.10
CA GLU A 71 -3.17 -19.18 5.39
C GLU A 71 -2.78 -17.80 5.93
N LEU A 72 -2.59 -17.70 7.25
CA LEU A 72 -2.03 -16.52 7.88
C LEU A 72 -0.53 -16.41 7.53
N ASP A 73 -0.25 -15.73 6.42
CA ASP A 73 1.10 -15.57 5.87
C ASP A 73 1.33 -14.15 5.33
N CYS A 74 2.42 -13.52 5.76
CA CYS A 74 2.79 -12.17 5.35
C CYS A 74 3.86 -12.13 4.25
N ARG A 75 4.40 -13.28 3.84
CA ARG A 75 5.40 -13.38 2.78
C ARG A 75 4.82 -12.98 1.42
N GLY A 76 5.72 -12.71 0.48
CA GLY A 76 5.33 -12.46 -0.90
C GLY A 76 4.73 -13.71 -1.56
N PHE A 77 3.78 -13.52 -2.46
CA PHE A 77 3.14 -14.64 -3.17
C PHE A 77 4.14 -15.41 -4.05
N TRP A 78 5.24 -14.75 -4.44
CA TRP A 78 6.35 -15.36 -5.19
C TRP A 78 7.04 -16.51 -4.43
N ASP A 79 7.02 -16.53 -3.10
CA ASP A 79 7.55 -17.66 -2.31
C ASP A 79 6.75 -18.95 -2.53
N LYS A 80 5.53 -18.81 -3.05
CA LYS A 80 4.63 -19.92 -3.45
C LYS A 80 4.50 -20.03 -4.98
N GLY A 81 5.36 -19.34 -5.73
CA GLY A 81 5.35 -19.33 -7.20
C GLY A 81 4.14 -18.64 -7.81
N LYS A 82 3.50 -17.70 -7.09
CA LYS A 82 2.30 -16.98 -7.52
C LYS A 82 2.55 -15.48 -7.73
N THR A 83 1.77 -14.88 -8.62
CA THR A 83 1.64 -13.43 -8.80
C THR A 83 0.92 -12.81 -7.61
N ASP A 84 1.06 -11.51 -7.35
CA ASP A 84 0.35 -10.81 -6.24
C ASP A 84 -1.11 -10.51 -6.61
N LYS A 85 -1.87 -11.56 -6.96
CA LYS A 85 -3.27 -11.55 -7.42
C LYS A 85 -3.98 -12.84 -6.95
N ASP A 86 -5.28 -12.95 -7.23
CA ASP A 86 -6.09 -14.16 -6.96
C ASP A 86 -5.99 -14.63 -5.51
N ALA A 87 -5.93 -13.67 -4.58
CA ALA A 87 -5.77 -13.99 -3.16
C ALA A 87 -7.00 -14.71 -2.60
N ILE A 88 -6.75 -15.51 -1.57
CA ILE A 88 -7.75 -16.24 -0.82
C ILE A 88 -7.85 -15.62 0.57
N TRP A 89 -9.09 -15.39 1.02
CA TRP A 89 -9.39 -14.89 2.35
C TRP A 89 -8.86 -15.83 3.44
N THR A 90 -8.23 -15.25 4.46
CA THR A 90 -7.73 -15.98 5.64
C THR A 90 -8.79 -16.05 6.75
N SER A 91 -8.47 -16.71 7.86
CA SER A 91 -9.29 -16.70 9.07
C SER A 91 -9.54 -15.28 9.62
N ASN A 92 -8.61 -14.33 9.45
CA ASN A 92 -8.79 -12.94 9.86
C ASN A 92 -9.92 -12.23 9.10
N ALA A 93 -10.22 -12.64 7.86
CA ALA A 93 -11.30 -12.03 7.09
C ALA A 93 -12.68 -12.20 7.71
N ALA A 94 -12.89 -13.25 8.51
CA ALA A 94 -14.14 -13.44 9.26
C ALA A 94 -14.28 -12.47 10.45
N ILE A 95 -13.16 -11.94 10.95
CA ILE A 95 -13.10 -10.98 12.06
C ILE A 95 -13.26 -9.55 11.54
N ALA A 96 -12.89 -9.27 10.29
CA ALA A 96 -12.89 -7.95 9.67
C ALA A 96 -13.91 -7.80 8.51
N PRO A 97 -15.22 -8.02 8.73
CA PRO A 97 -16.21 -8.01 7.66
C PRO A 97 -16.28 -6.66 6.92
N SER A 98 -16.18 -5.52 7.60
CA SER A 98 -16.25 -4.20 6.96
C SER A 98 -15.09 -3.97 6.00
N LEU A 99 -13.89 -4.43 6.35
CA LEU A 99 -12.70 -4.31 5.51
C LEU A 99 -12.70 -5.30 4.35
N ARG A 100 -13.14 -6.54 4.59
CA ARG A 100 -13.33 -7.54 3.53
C ARG A 100 -14.36 -7.05 2.51
N ASP A 101 -15.53 -6.62 2.98
CA ASP A 101 -16.62 -6.17 2.13
C ASP A 101 -16.22 -4.90 1.34
N TYR A 102 -15.40 -4.03 1.91
CA TYR A 102 -14.79 -2.91 1.18
C TYR A 102 -13.94 -3.40 -0.01
N VAL A 103 -13.05 -4.37 0.22
CA VAL A 103 -12.18 -4.90 -0.83
C VAL A 103 -13.00 -5.62 -1.91
N ASP A 104 -13.97 -6.45 -1.51
CA ASP A 104 -14.88 -7.11 -2.44
C ASP A 104 -15.69 -6.11 -3.29
N ALA A 105 -16.13 -5.00 -2.69
CA ALA A 105 -16.88 -3.95 -3.39
C ALA A 105 -16.07 -3.17 -4.43
N VAL A 106 -14.73 -3.26 -4.43
CA VAL A 106 -13.90 -2.73 -5.52
C VAL A 106 -14.12 -3.52 -6.81
N GLY A 107 -14.31 -4.84 -6.69
CA GLY A 107 -14.56 -5.76 -7.80
C GLY A 107 -13.37 -6.03 -8.73
N ALA A 108 -12.22 -5.40 -8.50
CA ALA A 108 -10.97 -5.68 -9.21
C ALA A 108 -10.28 -6.92 -8.62
N ASN A 109 -9.47 -7.62 -9.41
CA ASN A 109 -8.65 -8.70 -8.90
C ASN A 109 -7.67 -8.15 -7.85
N PHE A 110 -7.58 -8.82 -6.71
CA PHE A 110 -6.78 -8.37 -5.58
C PHE A 110 -5.77 -9.45 -5.14
N GLY A 111 -4.61 -8.97 -4.71
CA GLY A 111 -3.57 -9.79 -4.11
C GLY A 111 -3.59 -9.68 -2.60
N ARG A 112 -2.43 -9.43 -2.00
CA ARG A 112 -2.29 -9.27 -0.54
C ARG A 112 -3.24 -8.21 0.03
N VAL A 113 -4.03 -8.61 1.03
CA VAL A 113 -4.85 -7.72 1.87
C VAL A 113 -4.37 -7.87 3.31
N ARG A 114 -3.91 -6.78 3.94
CA ARG A 114 -3.30 -6.84 5.28
C ARG A 114 -3.62 -5.59 6.09
N ILE A 115 -3.75 -5.75 7.40
CA ILE A 115 -3.54 -4.63 8.32
C ILE A 115 -2.05 -4.46 8.55
N ILE A 116 -1.57 -3.22 8.45
CA ILE A 116 -0.28 -2.81 8.97
C ILE A 116 -0.49 -2.10 10.31
N LYS A 117 0.11 -2.64 11.37
CA LYS A 117 0.34 -1.95 12.64
C LYS A 117 1.75 -1.36 12.60
N LEU A 118 1.89 -0.07 12.84
CA LEU A 118 3.20 0.60 12.89
C LEU A 118 3.35 1.38 14.19
N GLU A 119 4.43 1.12 14.93
CA GLU A 119 4.81 1.90 16.10
C GLU A 119 5.43 3.26 15.70
N PRO A 120 5.41 4.26 16.62
CA PRO A 120 5.99 5.58 16.36
C PRO A 120 7.42 5.54 15.80
N GLN A 121 7.64 6.32 14.74
CA GLN A 121 8.96 6.54 14.15
C GLN A 121 9.01 7.91 13.46
N ASP A 122 10.05 8.68 13.80
CA ASP A 122 10.31 9.95 13.13
C ASP A 122 10.86 9.75 11.71
N ARG A 123 11.07 10.86 11.00
CA ARG A 123 11.58 10.82 9.62
C ARG A 123 12.97 10.17 9.54
N GLU A 124 13.87 10.40 10.49
CA GLU A 124 15.23 9.85 10.41
C GLU A 124 15.21 8.33 10.51
N VAL A 125 14.40 7.80 11.44
CA VAL A 125 14.19 6.35 11.60
C VAL A 125 13.49 5.77 10.37
N ALA A 126 12.38 6.38 9.94
CA ALA A 126 11.60 5.91 8.80
C ALA A 126 12.44 5.81 7.53
N MET A 127 13.28 6.81 7.24
CA MET A 127 14.10 6.84 6.01
C MET A 127 15.00 5.61 5.84
N ARG A 128 15.39 4.92 6.92
CA ARG A 128 16.17 3.66 6.87
C ARG A 128 15.42 2.50 6.21
N SER A 129 14.10 2.63 6.09
CA SER A 129 13.20 1.66 5.47
C SER A 129 12.61 2.17 4.16
N LEU A 130 13.15 3.23 3.56
CA LEU A 130 12.69 3.74 2.26
C LEU A 130 12.98 2.70 1.17
N HIS A 131 11.95 2.27 0.44
CA HIS A 131 12.06 1.23 -0.58
C HIS A 131 11.02 1.38 -1.70
N ARG A 132 11.15 0.56 -2.74
CA ARG A 132 10.11 0.26 -3.73
C ARG A 132 9.67 -1.19 -3.58
N ASP A 133 8.43 -1.49 -3.95
CA ASP A 133 7.87 -2.85 -3.92
C ASP A 133 8.07 -3.58 -5.25
N ASP A 134 8.43 -4.87 -5.21
CA ASP A 134 8.41 -5.74 -6.39
C ASP A 134 7.02 -6.40 -6.59
N ASN A 135 6.02 -5.56 -6.86
CA ASN A 135 4.60 -5.99 -6.95
C ASN A 135 4.30 -6.90 -8.15
N ASN A 136 5.10 -6.82 -9.22
CA ASN A 136 4.80 -7.43 -10.52
C ASN A 136 5.74 -8.62 -10.82
N ARG A 137 6.45 -9.13 -9.80
CA ARG A 137 7.20 -10.38 -9.92
C ARG A 137 6.29 -11.52 -10.41
N PHE A 138 6.73 -12.20 -11.46
CA PHE A 138 6.00 -13.27 -12.17
C PHE A 138 4.71 -12.84 -12.88
N ASN A 139 4.35 -11.56 -12.85
CA ASN A 139 3.15 -11.08 -13.52
C ASN A 139 3.32 -11.22 -15.04
N PRO A 140 2.35 -11.82 -15.76
CA PRO A 140 2.42 -11.91 -17.21
C PRO A 140 2.35 -10.52 -17.88
N ASP A 141 3.19 -10.34 -18.89
CA ASP A 141 3.35 -9.07 -19.62
C ASP A 141 2.05 -8.47 -20.17
N ASN A 142 1.04 -9.29 -20.43
CA ASN A 142 -0.25 -8.89 -20.99
C ASN A 142 -1.34 -8.62 -19.95
N GLU A 143 -0.98 -8.61 -18.66
CA GLU A 143 -1.91 -8.39 -17.55
C GLU A 143 -1.76 -6.99 -16.91
N GLY A 144 -2.62 -6.69 -15.94
CA GLY A 144 -2.60 -5.42 -15.23
C GLY A 144 -1.41 -5.29 -14.28
N TRP A 145 -0.86 -4.08 -14.20
CA TRP A 145 0.10 -3.63 -13.20
C TRP A 145 -0.50 -3.65 -11.79
N VAL A 146 0.18 -4.27 -10.84
CA VAL A 146 -0.25 -4.32 -9.44
C VAL A 146 0.10 -3.02 -8.72
N VAL A 147 -0.93 -2.35 -8.16
CA VAL A 147 -0.83 -1.13 -7.35
C VAL A 147 -1.32 -1.39 -5.91
N ARG A 148 -1.04 -0.47 -4.99
CA ARG A 148 -1.52 -0.54 -3.60
C ARG A 148 -2.64 0.48 -3.37
N SER A 149 -3.76 0.02 -2.83
CA SER A 149 -4.74 0.87 -2.15
C SER A 149 -4.41 0.95 -0.66
N TRP A 150 -4.71 2.09 -0.07
CA TRP A 150 -4.53 2.37 1.35
C TRP A 150 -5.83 2.91 1.99
N ILE A 151 -6.13 2.49 3.21
CA ILE A 151 -7.10 3.15 4.09
C ILE A 151 -6.47 3.34 5.47
N GLU A 152 -6.40 4.56 5.96
CA GLU A 152 -5.97 4.81 7.33
C GLU A 152 -7.13 4.57 8.32
N LEU A 153 -6.92 3.73 9.34
CA LEU A 153 -7.97 3.32 10.28
C LEU A 153 -7.92 4.10 11.60
N THR A 154 -6.75 4.61 11.96
CA THR A 154 -6.52 5.40 13.18
C THR A 154 -6.14 6.83 12.86
N ASP A 155 -6.55 7.77 13.72
CA ASP A 155 -6.25 9.18 13.49
C ASP A 155 -4.88 9.55 14.05
N ASN A 156 -3.96 9.95 13.15
CA ASN A 156 -2.63 10.41 13.52
C ASN A 156 -2.26 11.62 12.66
N PRO A 157 -2.68 12.84 13.03
CA PRO A 157 -2.64 14.00 12.15
C PRO A 157 -1.24 14.40 11.67
N ASP A 158 -0.20 14.07 12.44
CA ASP A 158 1.20 14.35 12.10
C ASP A 158 1.89 13.21 11.32
N SER A 159 1.15 12.16 10.95
CA SER A 159 1.66 11.02 10.18
C SER A 159 1.39 11.19 8.69
N TYR A 160 2.33 10.71 7.87
CA TYR A 160 2.23 10.83 6.42
C TYR A 160 2.97 9.70 5.71
N MET A 161 2.46 9.33 4.54
CA MET A 161 3.23 8.56 3.56
C MET A 161 4.15 9.53 2.82
N LEU A 162 5.46 9.32 2.93
CA LEU A 162 6.45 10.00 2.12
C LEU A 162 6.61 9.24 0.80
N LEU A 163 6.54 9.96 -0.30
CA LEU A 163 6.72 9.43 -1.66
C LEU A 163 7.82 10.22 -2.37
N MET A 164 8.66 9.54 -3.14
CA MET A 164 9.62 10.13 -4.07
C MET A 164 9.62 9.32 -5.36
N ASP A 165 9.74 10.02 -6.49
CA ASP A 165 10.05 9.38 -7.77
C ASP A 165 11.56 9.08 -7.87
N ASN A 166 12.00 8.65 -9.05
CA ASN A 166 13.33 8.15 -9.30
C ASN A 166 14.17 9.20 -10.04
N ASP A 167 15.46 9.29 -9.70
CA ASP A 167 16.45 9.98 -10.52
C ASP A 167 16.93 9.11 -11.70
N GLU A 168 17.95 9.58 -12.41
CA GLU A 168 18.50 8.89 -13.59
C GLU A 168 19.12 7.51 -13.27
N ASP A 169 19.55 7.29 -12.02
CA ASP A 169 20.14 6.04 -11.55
C ASP A 169 19.10 5.11 -10.88
N GLY A 170 17.82 5.51 -10.87
CA GLY A 170 16.75 4.76 -10.21
C GLY A 170 16.72 4.93 -8.69
N LEU A 171 17.50 5.86 -8.14
CA LEU A 171 17.51 6.23 -6.72
C LEU A 171 16.40 7.24 -6.42
N PRO A 172 15.99 7.43 -5.15
CA PRO A 172 14.95 8.40 -4.84
C PRO A 172 15.39 9.83 -5.19
N ASP A 173 14.57 10.59 -5.92
CA ASP A 173 14.82 12.01 -6.17
C ASP A 173 14.17 12.88 -5.08
N ARG A 174 15.01 13.54 -4.27
CA ARG A 174 14.59 14.46 -3.20
C ARG A 174 13.72 15.61 -3.69
N SER A 175 13.92 16.05 -4.93
CA SER A 175 13.18 17.19 -5.49
C SER A 175 11.70 16.85 -5.72
N THR A 176 11.37 15.56 -5.75
CA THR A 176 10.02 15.03 -5.99
C THR A 176 9.28 14.63 -4.70
N GLU A 177 9.83 14.94 -3.51
CA GLU A 177 9.20 14.54 -2.24
C GLU A 177 7.75 15.04 -2.13
N GLN A 178 6.83 14.10 -1.99
CA GLN A 178 5.43 14.32 -1.70
C GLN A 178 5.07 13.69 -0.35
N ARG A 179 4.09 14.28 0.34
CA ARG A 179 3.59 13.78 1.63
C ARG A 179 2.08 13.63 1.57
N VAL A 180 1.61 12.40 1.66
CA VAL A 180 0.18 12.09 1.72
C VAL A 180 -0.24 12.02 3.18
N PRO A 181 -1.12 12.90 3.68
CA PRO A 181 -1.57 12.88 5.07
C PRO A 181 -2.30 11.56 5.39
N LEU A 182 -2.04 11.03 6.59
CA LEU A 182 -2.66 9.80 7.10
C LEU A 182 -3.62 10.11 8.26
N THR A 183 -4.65 10.90 7.98
CA THR A 183 -5.77 11.11 8.91
C THR A 183 -6.73 9.94 8.86
N LYS A 184 -7.49 9.66 9.93
CA LYS A 184 -8.47 8.56 9.93
C LYS A 184 -9.43 8.67 8.75
N GLY A 185 -9.64 7.56 8.06
CA GLY A 185 -10.51 7.47 6.89
C GLY A 185 -9.86 7.91 5.58
N SER A 186 -8.64 8.47 5.59
CA SER A 186 -7.97 8.84 4.35
C SER A 186 -7.73 7.63 3.45
N ARG A 187 -7.97 7.82 2.14
CA ARG A 187 -7.83 6.79 1.11
C ARG A 187 -7.00 7.28 -0.06
N PHE A 188 -6.16 6.41 -0.60
CA PHE A 188 -5.41 6.66 -1.83
C PHE A 188 -5.01 5.35 -2.52
N VAL A 189 -4.72 5.45 -3.81
CA VAL A 189 -4.05 4.39 -4.59
C VAL A 189 -2.67 4.90 -4.98
N VAL A 190 -1.65 4.05 -4.85
CA VAL A 190 -0.25 4.40 -5.08
C VAL A 190 0.48 3.27 -5.83
N ASP A 191 1.31 3.66 -6.79
CA ASP A 191 2.23 2.78 -7.51
C ASP A 191 3.51 2.59 -6.68
N THR A 192 3.48 1.67 -5.72
CA THR A 192 4.62 1.40 -4.83
C THR A 192 5.80 0.72 -5.51
N GLN A 193 5.64 0.25 -6.76
CA GLN A 193 6.76 -0.27 -7.55
C GLN A 193 7.51 0.83 -8.29
N ARG A 194 6.78 1.86 -8.75
CA ARG A 194 7.42 3.09 -9.27
C ARG A 194 8.04 3.90 -8.15
N LEU A 195 7.26 4.22 -7.11
CA LEU A 195 7.64 5.23 -6.12
C LEU A 195 8.43 4.63 -4.96
N TRP A 196 9.50 5.33 -4.60
CA TRP A 196 10.15 5.15 -3.30
C TRP A 196 9.21 5.67 -2.23
N HIS A 197 8.92 4.83 -1.24
CA HIS A 197 7.91 5.16 -0.25
C HIS A 197 8.28 4.69 1.16
N VAL A 198 7.82 5.44 2.15
CA VAL A 198 7.88 5.07 3.56
C VAL A 198 6.88 5.86 4.37
N VAL A 199 6.39 5.31 5.47
CA VAL A 199 5.55 6.05 6.41
C VAL A 199 6.36 6.67 7.53
N VAL A 200 6.16 7.96 7.74
CA VAL A 200 6.61 8.69 8.93
C VAL A 200 5.44 8.76 9.91
N HIS A 201 5.66 8.32 11.15
CA HIS A 201 4.62 8.22 12.15
C HIS A 201 5.06 8.92 13.45
N ASN A 202 4.78 10.22 13.54
CA ASN A 202 5.16 11.06 14.68
C ASN A 202 4.20 10.96 15.88
N GLY A 203 3.27 10.00 15.87
CA GLY A 203 2.34 9.77 16.97
C GLY A 203 3.01 9.21 18.22
N THR A 204 2.22 8.94 19.25
CA THR A 204 2.69 8.36 20.53
C THR A 204 2.11 6.98 20.82
N ALA A 205 1.33 6.43 19.90
CA ALA A 205 0.66 5.15 19.99
C ALA A 205 0.67 4.50 18.60
N PRO A 206 0.54 3.16 18.49
CA PRO A 206 0.57 2.51 17.20
C PRO A 206 -0.57 2.98 16.28
N ARG A 207 -0.25 3.11 14.99
CA ARG A 207 -1.24 3.35 13.94
C ARG A 207 -1.61 2.08 13.19
N TYR A 208 -2.81 2.07 12.61
CA TYR A 208 -3.35 0.97 11.83
C TYR A 208 -3.84 1.45 10.46
N ALA A 209 -3.51 0.70 9.41
CA ALA A 209 -4.05 0.91 8.07
C ALA A 209 -4.36 -0.41 7.37
N LEU A 210 -5.36 -0.39 6.50
CA LEU A 210 -5.59 -1.45 5.52
C LEU A 210 -4.73 -1.16 4.29
N ILE A 211 -3.94 -2.15 3.88
CA ILE A 211 -3.23 -2.16 2.60
C ILE A 211 -3.75 -3.29 1.73
N THR A 212 -4.10 -2.96 0.49
CA THR A 212 -4.62 -3.93 -0.48
C THR A 212 -3.85 -3.80 -1.78
N SER A 213 -3.40 -4.93 -2.33
CA SER A 213 -2.89 -4.98 -3.70
C SER A 213 -4.06 -5.20 -4.66
N PHE A 214 -4.10 -4.41 -5.73
CA PHE A 214 -5.08 -4.56 -6.82
C PHE A 214 -4.38 -4.59 -8.17
N GLU A 215 -4.88 -5.43 -9.05
CA GLU A 215 -4.54 -5.41 -10.47
C GLU A 215 -5.19 -4.21 -11.16
N SER A 216 -4.41 -3.45 -11.92
CA SER A 216 -4.93 -2.39 -12.78
C SER A 216 -5.81 -2.97 -13.91
N GLY A 217 -6.84 -2.21 -14.28
CA GLY A 217 -7.72 -2.59 -15.36
C GLY A 217 -9.00 -1.75 -15.32
N PRO A 218 -9.92 -1.97 -16.28
CA PRO A 218 -11.13 -1.15 -16.40
C PRO A 218 -12.00 -1.10 -15.14
N ILE A 219 -12.01 -2.18 -14.35
CA ILE A 219 -12.79 -2.23 -13.10
C ILE A 219 -12.19 -1.31 -12.04
N LEU A 220 -10.88 -1.41 -11.79
CA LEU A 220 -10.19 -0.55 -10.83
C LEU A 220 -10.21 0.91 -11.27
N ASP A 221 -10.01 1.18 -12.56
CA ASP A 221 -10.07 2.53 -13.14
C ASP A 221 -11.45 3.18 -12.95
N SER A 222 -12.52 2.43 -13.24
CA SER A 222 -13.90 2.89 -13.01
C SER A 222 -14.19 3.11 -11.52
N TRP A 223 -13.65 2.26 -10.64
CA TRP A 223 -13.78 2.43 -9.20
C TRP A 223 -13.07 3.70 -8.73
N ILE A 224 -11.80 3.91 -9.11
CA ILE A 224 -11.04 5.13 -8.76
C ILE A 224 -11.80 6.37 -9.22
N SER A 225 -12.25 6.39 -10.47
CA SER A 225 -12.99 7.53 -11.06
C SER A 225 -14.22 7.92 -10.25
N ARG A 226 -14.94 6.93 -9.72
CA ARG A 226 -16.12 7.17 -8.85
C ARG A 226 -15.74 7.70 -7.47
N GLU A 227 -14.62 7.23 -6.93
CA GLU A 227 -14.18 7.57 -5.58
C GLU A 227 -13.36 8.87 -5.51
N LEU A 228 -13.05 9.51 -6.64
CA LEU A 228 -12.35 10.80 -6.67
C LEU A 228 -13.07 11.85 -5.82
N PRO A 229 -12.33 12.71 -5.08
CA PRO A 229 -12.91 13.81 -4.33
C PRO A 229 -13.79 14.69 -5.24
N GLN A 230 -15.02 14.95 -4.81
CA GLN A 230 -15.88 15.89 -5.51
C GLN A 230 -15.31 17.31 -5.36
N PRO A 231 -15.36 18.14 -6.42
CA PRO A 231 -15.03 19.55 -6.30
C PRO A 231 -15.91 20.17 -5.22
N VAL A 232 -15.32 20.91 -4.28
CA VAL A 232 -16.11 21.71 -3.35
C VAL A 232 -16.88 22.74 -4.18
N PRO A 233 -18.23 22.79 -4.11
CA PRO A 233 -18.99 23.83 -4.79
C PRO A 233 -18.49 25.20 -4.33
N ALA A 234 -18.21 26.08 -5.29
CA ALA A 234 -17.75 27.44 -5.04
C ALA A 234 -18.76 28.29 -4.25
#